data_AF-A0A3D3NDL8-F1
#
_entry.id   AF-A0A3D3NDL8-F1
#
_cell.length_a   1.000
_cell.length_b   1.000
_cell.length_c   1.000
_cell.angle_alpha   90.00
_cell.angle_beta   90.00
_cell.angle_gamma   90.00
#
_symmetry.space_group_name_H-M   'P 1'
#
loop_
_entity.id
_entity.type
_entity.pdbx_description
1 polymer ?
#
loop_
_entity_poly.entity_id
_entity_poly.type
_entity_poly.pdbx_seq_one_letter_code
_entity_poly.pdbx_strand_id
1 'polypeptide(L)'
;RPPRPLQRWLAQPPAAGTAATPPAAAAAAPTGDEAINPRALDAIRQLPGPNGELLVQKVVAAYLGDAPARLAQLQAAGDAEALRRTAHALKSSSANVGAEQLSALCREIESLDRSGSVEATKALLTGVESQLPRVLAALATLSRADP
;
A
#
# COMPACT_ATOMS: atom_id res chain seq x y z
N ARG A 1 -26.71 -5.13 -8.43
CA ARG A 1 -26.09 -3.81 -8.64
C ARG A 1 -24.75 -3.83 -7.90
N PRO A 2 -23.58 -3.96 -8.57
CA PRO A 2 -22.31 -3.98 -7.85
C PRO A 2 -22.05 -2.59 -7.23
N PRO A 3 -21.47 -2.51 -6.01
CA PRO A 3 -21.02 -1.24 -5.46
C PRO A 3 -19.87 -0.72 -6.32
N ARG A 4 -19.96 0.56 -6.69
CA ARG A 4 -18.93 1.26 -7.47
C ARG A 4 -17.61 1.18 -6.71
N PRO A 5 -16.50 0.66 -7.29
CA PRO A 5 -15.20 0.82 -6.67
C PRO A 5 -14.90 2.31 -6.61
N LEU A 6 -14.28 2.75 -5.53
CA LEU A 6 -14.00 4.13 -5.20
C LEU A 6 -13.14 4.76 -6.32
N GLN A 7 -13.79 5.30 -7.37
CA GLN A 7 -13.18 5.91 -8.57
C GLN A 7 -12.30 7.15 -8.29
N ARG A 8 -11.88 7.36 -7.04
CA ARG A 8 -11.33 8.64 -6.61
C ARG A 8 -10.51 8.52 -5.34
N TRP A 9 -9.56 7.60 -5.30
CA TRP A 9 -8.41 7.79 -4.43
C TRP A 9 -7.54 8.92 -5.01
N LEU A 10 -7.98 10.16 -4.78
CA LEU A 10 -7.31 11.45 -5.05
C LEU A 10 -6.87 11.68 -6.52
N ALA A 11 -7.45 12.69 -7.15
CA ALA A 11 -7.09 13.11 -8.50
C ALA A 11 -5.57 13.25 -8.69
N GLN A 12 -4.98 12.54 -9.66
CA GLN A 12 -3.70 12.93 -10.24
C GLN A 12 -3.95 13.68 -11.56
N PRO A 13 -3.63 14.97 -11.66
CA PRO A 13 -3.36 15.58 -12.97
C PRO A 13 -1.99 15.09 -13.50
N PRO A 14 -1.78 15.08 -14.83
CA PRO A 14 -0.55 14.58 -15.40
C PRO A 14 0.61 15.57 -15.20
N ALA A 15 1.75 15.02 -14.78
CA ALA A 15 3.14 15.47 -14.90
C ALA A 15 3.46 16.98 -15.04
N ALA A 16 4.14 17.53 -14.03
CA ALA A 16 5.27 18.44 -14.21
C ALA A 16 6.18 18.34 -12.98
N GLY A 17 7.48 18.13 -13.19
CA GLY A 17 8.45 17.94 -12.11
C GLY A 17 8.60 19.18 -11.22
N THR A 18 8.98 18.96 -9.96
CA THR A 18 10.11 19.54 -9.21
C THR A 18 10.02 19.03 -7.76
N ALA A 19 11.15 18.67 -7.18
CA ALA A 19 11.28 18.16 -5.82
C ALA A 19 10.77 19.13 -4.73
N ALA A 20 10.15 18.60 -3.68
CA ALA A 20 10.22 19.12 -2.30
C ALA A 20 9.62 18.12 -1.29
N THR A 21 10.47 17.41 -0.55
CA THR A 21 10.24 17.09 0.89
C THR A 21 10.54 18.36 1.70
N PRO A 22 10.06 18.59 2.96
CA PRO A 22 10.46 17.82 4.18
C PRO A 22 9.39 17.84 5.34
N PRO A 23 9.70 17.45 6.61
CA PRO A 23 10.73 16.54 7.14
C PRO A 23 10.10 15.27 7.80
N ALA A 24 10.72 14.10 7.74
CA ALA A 24 11.63 13.60 8.78
C ALA A 24 11.15 13.84 10.24
N ALA A 25 10.12 13.10 10.67
CA ALA A 25 10.10 12.60 12.03
C ALA A 25 10.79 11.22 11.99
N ALA A 26 11.98 11.19 12.58
CA ALA A 26 12.89 10.07 12.56
C ALA A 26 12.29 8.78 13.14
N ALA A 27 12.52 7.69 12.41
CA ALA A 27 13.01 6.43 12.94
C ALA A 27 12.33 5.90 14.21
N ALA A 28 11.15 5.32 14.04
CA ALA A 28 10.98 3.98 14.56
C ALA A 28 11.21 3.05 13.38
N ALA A 29 12.38 2.39 13.32
CA ALA A 29 12.41 1.14 12.57
C ALA A 29 11.29 0.26 13.14
N PRO A 30 10.46 -0.41 12.33
CA PRO A 30 9.47 -1.33 12.87
C PRO A 30 10.23 -2.49 13.54
N THR A 31 10.48 -2.37 14.83
CA THR A 31 10.75 -3.50 15.70
C THR A 31 9.46 -4.30 15.78
N GLY A 32 9.42 -5.43 15.10
CA GLY A 32 8.42 -6.46 15.30
C GLY A 32 7.86 -6.99 13.98
N ASP A 33 7.60 -8.29 13.97
CA ASP A 33 6.89 -9.11 12.97
C ASP A 33 5.44 -8.61 12.68
N GLU A 34 5.16 -7.33 12.89
CA GLU A 34 3.84 -6.73 12.83
C GLU A 34 3.56 -6.26 11.39
N ALA A 35 2.50 -6.81 10.81
CA ALA A 35 2.16 -6.55 9.42
C ALA A 35 1.63 -5.13 9.17
N ILE A 36 1.18 -4.43 10.23
CA ILE A 36 0.56 -3.11 10.18
C ILE A 36 1.13 -2.21 11.29
N ASN A 37 1.61 -1.02 10.93
CA ASN A 37 1.90 0.05 11.86
C ASN A 37 0.60 0.76 12.31
N PRO A 38 0.17 0.64 13.58
CA PRO A 38 -1.09 1.21 14.04
C PRO A 38 -1.11 2.74 13.96
N ARG A 39 0.06 3.41 14.05
CA ARG A 39 0.15 4.87 13.97
C ARG A 39 -0.34 5.43 12.64
N ALA A 40 -0.26 4.66 11.56
CA ALA A 40 -0.76 5.09 10.25
C ALA A 40 -2.30 5.22 10.26
N LEU A 41 -2.99 4.26 10.87
CA LEU A 41 -4.44 4.31 11.03
C LEU A 41 -4.83 5.43 12.01
N ASP A 42 -4.10 5.60 13.10
CA ASP A 42 -4.33 6.71 14.03
C ASP A 42 -4.17 8.08 13.37
N ALA A 43 -3.18 8.26 12.48
CA ALA A 43 -3.04 9.48 11.71
C ALA A 43 -4.28 9.79 10.87
N ILE A 44 -4.93 8.77 10.30
CA ILE A 44 -6.20 8.91 9.57
C ILE A 44 -7.35 9.25 10.54
N ARG A 45 -7.40 8.64 11.74
CA ARG A 45 -8.42 8.96 12.77
C ARG A 45 -8.37 10.42 13.21
N GLN A 46 -7.18 11.01 13.26
CA GLN A 46 -6.95 12.37 13.72
C GLN A 46 -7.18 13.44 12.61
N LEU A 47 -7.53 13.03 11.39
CA LEU A 47 -7.82 14.00 10.32
C LEU A 47 -9.06 14.84 10.65
N PRO A 48 -9.02 16.16 10.40
CA PRO A 48 -10.17 17.04 10.64
C PRO A 48 -11.39 16.61 9.81
N GLY A 49 -12.51 16.35 10.48
CA GLY A 49 -13.76 16.00 9.82
C GLY A 49 -14.69 15.19 10.72
N PRO A 50 -15.92 14.92 10.25
CA PRO A 50 -16.86 14.09 10.98
C PRO A 50 -16.38 12.63 10.97
N ASN A 51 -16.26 12.04 12.16
CA ASN A 51 -16.04 10.62 12.43
C ASN A 51 -14.77 10.02 11.78
N GLY A 52 -13.60 10.29 12.37
CA GLY A 52 -12.32 9.69 11.97
C GLY A 52 -12.32 8.15 11.95
N GLU A 53 -13.05 7.50 12.84
CA GLU A 53 -13.18 6.04 12.85
C GLU A 53 -13.87 5.51 11.58
N LEU A 54 -14.94 6.19 11.13
CA LEU A 54 -15.62 5.82 9.89
C LEU A 54 -14.70 5.99 8.67
N LEU A 55 -13.78 6.96 8.71
CA LEU A 55 -12.78 7.14 7.65
C LEU A 55 -11.78 5.98 7.64
N VAL A 56 -11.28 5.56 8.80
CA VAL A 56 -10.42 4.36 8.92
C VAL A 56 -11.12 3.13 8.38
N GLN A 57 -12.37 2.87 8.78
CA GLN A 57 -13.14 1.72 8.29
C GLN A 57 -13.28 1.73 6.77
N LYS A 58 -13.54 2.89 6.16
CA LYS A 58 -13.62 3.04 4.69
C LYS A 58 -12.28 2.78 4.01
N VAL A 59 -11.19 3.30 4.56
CA VAL A 59 -9.83 3.09 4.04
C VAL A 59 -9.45 1.62 4.09
N VAL A 60 -9.69 0.96 5.24
CA VAL A 60 -9.41 -0.46 5.43
C VAL A 60 -10.26 -1.31 4.48
N ALA A 61 -11.57 -1.06 4.40
CA ALA A 61 -12.46 -1.81 3.49
C ALA A 61 -12.05 -1.67 2.02
N ALA A 62 -11.66 -0.45 1.60
CA ALA A 62 -11.14 -0.22 0.25
C ALA A 62 -9.86 -1.01 -0.01
N TYR A 63 -8.92 -0.98 0.93
CA TYR A 63 -7.66 -1.72 0.81
C TYR A 63 -7.90 -3.23 0.72
N LEU A 64 -8.75 -3.79 1.58
CA LEU A 64 -9.09 -5.21 1.58
C LEU A 64 -9.74 -5.66 0.26
N GLY A 65 -10.55 -4.81 -0.37
CA GLY A 65 -11.19 -5.09 -1.66
C GLY A 65 -10.25 -4.97 -2.86
N ASP A 66 -9.32 -4.01 -2.84
CA ASP A 66 -8.51 -3.67 -4.01
C ASP A 66 -7.15 -4.40 -4.04
N ALA A 67 -6.51 -4.61 -2.89
CA ALA A 67 -5.12 -5.09 -2.83
C ALA A 67 -4.90 -6.48 -3.48
N PRO A 68 -5.81 -7.47 -3.35
CA PRO A 68 -5.67 -8.76 -4.03
C PRO A 68 -5.66 -8.63 -5.56
N ALA A 69 -6.49 -7.75 -6.11
CA ALA A 69 -6.53 -7.50 -7.55
C ALA A 69 -5.25 -6.83 -8.05
N ARG A 70 -4.66 -5.93 -7.24
CA ARG A 70 -3.37 -5.29 -7.55
C ARG A 70 -2.22 -6.29 -7.52
N LEU A 71 -2.23 -7.25 -6.59
CA LEU A 71 -1.25 -8.33 -6.59
C LEU A 71 -1.34 -9.17 -7.87
N ALA A 72 -2.55 -9.57 -8.27
CA ALA A 72 -2.75 -10.32 -9.50
C ALA A 72 -2.26 -9.56 -10.75
N GLN A 73 -2.50 -8.24 -10.81
CA GLN A 73 -1.98 -7.37 -11.87
C GLN A 73 -0.45 -7.28 -11.85
N LEU A 74 0.15 -7.23 -10.66
CA LEU A 74 1.60 -7.16 -10.50
C LEU A 74 2.27 -8.46 -10.97
N GLN A 75 1.68 -9.61 -10.66
CA GLN A 75 2.13 -10.93 -11.11
C GLN A 75 1.97 -11.12 -12.63
N ALA A 76 0.92 -10.55 -13.22
CA ALA A 76 0.63 -10.63 -14.64
C ALA A 76 1.38 -9.59 -15.49
N ALA A 77 2.14 -8.69 -14.87
CA ALA A 77 2.84 -7.63 -15.59
C ALA A 77 3.92 -8.21 -16.50
N GLY A 78 3.77 -8.00 -17.81
CA GLY A 78 4.68 -8.52 -18.84
C GLY A 78 5.89 -7.63 -19.13
N ASP A 79 5.93 -6.42 -18.58
CA ASP A 79 7.00 -5.46 -18.81
C ASP A 79 7.33 -4.61 -17.56
N ALA A 80 8.49 -3.95 -17.59
CA ALA A 80 8.98 -3.13 -16.49
C ALA A 80 8.15 -1.86 -16.24
N GLU A 81 7.37 -1.38 -17.20
CA GLU A 81 6.50 -0.22 -16.99
C GLU A 81 5.23 -0.62 -16.24
N ALA A 82 4.60 -1.72 -16.64
CA ALA A 82 3.45 -2.32 -15.98
C ALA A 82 3.77 -2.73 -14.54
N LEU A 83 4.93 -3.34 -14.30
CA LEU A 83 5.43 -3.65 -12.96
C LEU A 83 5.53 -2.38 -12.10
N ARG A 84 6.22 -1.35 -12.60
CA ARG A 84 6.42 -0.11 -11.84
C ARG A 84 5.11 0.62 -11.54
N ARG A 85 4.19 0.72 -12.51
CA ARG A 85 2.89 1.37 -12.30
C ARG A 85 2.04 0.63 -11.27
N THR A 86 2.00 -0.69 -11.34
CA THR A 86 1.20 -1.50 -10.42
C THR A 86 1.81 -1.50 -9.02
N ALA A 87 3.14 -1.62 -8.92
CA ALA A 87 3.88 -1.52 -7.66
C ALA A 87 3.69 -0.15 -7.01
N HIS A 88 3.73 0.94 -7.79
CA HIS A 88 3.49 2.30 -7.29
C HIS A 88 2.11 2.47 -6.64
N ALA A 89 1.08 1.94 -7.29
CA ALA A 89 -0.28 1.99 -6.77
C ALA A 89 -0.41 1.15 -5.49
N LEU A 90 0.14 -0.07 -5.48
CA LEU A 90 0.12 -0.94 -4.30
C LEU A 90 0.91 -0.32 -3.14
N LYS A 91 2.13 0.19 -3.38
CA LYS A 91 2.98 0.88 -2.40
C LYS A 91 2.22 1.96 -1.64
N SER A 92 1.58 2.86 -2.38
CA SER A 92 0.90 4.03 -1.81
C SER A 92 -0.29 3.59 -0.95
N SER A 93 -1.06 2.62 -1.44
CA SER A 93 -2.18 2.06 -0.69
C SER A 93 -1.71 1.34 0.58
N SER A 94 -0.59 0.61 0.52
CA SER A 94 0.00 -0.11 1.65
C SER A 94 0.56 0.86 2.69
N ALA A 95 1.21 1.96 2.27
CA ALA A 95 1.70 2.99 3.18
C ALA A 95 0.55 3.65 3.96
N ASN A 96 -0.58 3.91 3.30
CA ASN A 96 -1.74 4.55 3.93
C ASN A 96 -2.35 3.72 5.06
N VAL A 97 -2.26 2.39 4.98
CA VAL A 97 -2.76 1.48 6.03
C VAL A 97 -1.66 1.04 7.01
N GLY A 98 -0.43 1.56 6.89
CA GLY A 98 0.69 1.18 7.76
C GLY A 98 1.36 -0.14 7.39
N ALA A 99 1.09 -0.71 6.22
CA ALA A 99 1.77 -1.91 5.72
C ALA A 99 3.16 -1.57 5.16
N GLU A 100 4.07 -1.17 6.04
CA GLU A 100 5.38 -0.61 5.70
C GLU A 100 6.28 -1.60 4.96
N GLN A 101 6.31 -2.86 5.40
CA GLN A 101 7.11 -3.91 4.74
C GLN A 101 6.65 -4.16 3.30
N LEU A 102 5.33 -4.23 3.09
CA LEU A 102 4.75 -4.40 1.76
C LEU A 102 5.01 -3.16 0.88
N SER A 103 4.93 -1.96 1.46
CA SER A 103 5.27 -0.72 0.80
C SER A 103 6.75 -0.68 0.37
N ALA A 104 7.66 -1.13 1.23
CA ALA A 104 9.09 -1.21 0.93
C ALA A 104 9.39 -2.17 -0.23
N LEU A 105 8.80 -3.37 -0.23
CA LEU A 105 8.95 -4.33 -1.34
C LEU A 105 8.44 -3.74 -2.66
N CYS A 106 7.30 -3.06 -2.65
CA CYS A 106 6.78 -2.39 -3.84
C CYS A 106 7.71 -1.26 -4.33
N ARG A 107 8.34 -0.53 -3.41
CA ARG A 107 9.35 0.49 -3.76
C ARG A 107 10.59 -0.12 -4.41
N GLU A 108 11.03 -1.30 -3.95
CA GLU A 108 12.14 -2.01 -4.59
C GLU A 108 11.78 -2.43 -6.02
N ILE A 109 10.57 -2.94 -6.24
CA ILE A 109 10.06 -3.23 -7.59
C ILE A 109 10.01 -1.96 -8.46
N GLU A 110 9.57 -0.83 -7.91
CA GLU A 110 9.58 0.46 -8.61
C GLU A 110 10.99 0.90 -9.05
N SER A 111 12.00 0.52 -8.27
CA SER A 111 13.39 0.93 -8.44
C SER A 111 14.18 0.01 -9.37
N LEU A 112 13.60 -1.11 -9.80
CA LEU A 112 14.20 -1.98 -10.82
C LEU A 112 14.34 -1.21 -12.13
N ASP A 113 15.56 -1.15 -12.64
CA ASP A 113 15.86 -0.62 -13.96
C ASP A 113 15.93 -1.75 -15.00
N ARG A 114 16.41 -1.44 -16.21
CA ARG A 114 16.62 -2.46 -17.27
C ARG A 114 17.74 -3.46 -16.93
N SER A 115 18.60 -3.17 -15.96
CA SER A 115 19.65 -4.05 -15.46
C SER A 115 19.18 -4.97 -14.33
N GLY A 116 17.99 -4.71 -13.78
CA GLY A 116 17.33 -5.57 -12.80
C GLY A 116 17.20 -7.00 -13.34
N SER A 117 17.86 -7.95 -12.68
CA SER A 117 17.78 -9.36 -13.04
C SER A 117 16.37 -9.90 -12.84
N VAL A 118 15.91 -10.75 -13.77
CA VAL A 118 14.64 -11.48 -13.68
C VAL A 118 14.50 -12.18 -12.32
N GLU A 119 15.60 -12.68 -11.78
CA GLU A 119 15.61 -13.38 -10.49
C GLU A 119 15.41 -12.43 -9.30
N ALA A 120 15.92 -11.21 -9.37
CA ALA A 120 15.66 -10.18 -8.35
C ALA A 120 14.18 -9.76 -8.37
N THR A 121 13.62 -9.56 -9.57
CA THR A 121 12.20 -9.26 -9.74
C THR A 121 11.31 -10.38 -9.17
N LYS A 122 11.61 -11.64 -9.48
CA LYS A 122 10.86 -12.78 -8.93
C LYS A 122 10.94 -12.86 -7.41
N ALA A 123 12.13 -12.68 -6.84
CA ALA A 123 12.30 -12.70 -5.39
C ALA A 123 11.46 -11.63 -4.69
N LEU A 124 11.42 -10.41 -5.26
CA LEU A 124 10.57 -9.33 -4.75
C LEU A 124 9.08 -9.64 -4.88
N LEU A 125 8.65 -10.20 -6.01
CA LEU A 125 7.26 -10.62 -6.21
C LEU A 125 6.83 -11.68 -5.20
N THR A 126 7.66 -12.70 -4.97
CA THR A 126 7.42 -13.72 -3.93
C THR A 126 7.34 -13.08 -2.54
N GLY A 127 8.17 -12.06 -2.26
CA GLY A 127 8.07 -11.25 -1.06
C GLY A 127 6.68 -10.61 -0.91
N VAL A 128 6.21 -9.89 -1.94
CA VAL A 128 4.89 -9.24 -1.95
C VAL A 128 3.76 -10.26 -1.76
N GLU A 129 3.84 -11.40 -2.45
CA GLU A 129 2.87 -12.51 -2.34
C GLU A 129 2.77 -13.09 -0.93
N SER A 130 3.90 -13.21 -0.23
CA SER A 130 3.94 -13.70 1.15
C SER A 130 3.45 -12.68 2.18
N GLN A 131 3.65 -11.39 1.91
CA GLN A 131 3.35 -10.30 2.84
C GLN A 131 1.89 -9.85 2.76
N LEU A 132 1.30 -9.79 1.56
CA LEU A 132 -0.06 -9.29 1.40
C LEU A 132 -1.10 -10.05 2.25
N PRO A 133 -1.12 -11.40 2.31
CA PRO A 133 -2.07 -12.13 3.16
C PRO A 133 -1.94 -11.78 4.65
N ARG A 134 -0.72 -11.55 5.14
CA ARG A 134 -0.46 -11.16 6.55
C ARG A 134 -1.04 -9.77 6.83
N VAL A 135 -0.85 -8.83 5.91
CA VAL A 135 -1.44 -7.48 5.96
C VAL A 135 -2.97 -7.54 5.97
N LEU A 136 -3.58 -8.30 5.05
CA LEU A 136 -5.03 -8.44 4.97
C LEU A 136 -5.63 -9.03 6.25
N ALA A 137 -5.01 -10.06 6.81
CA ALA A 137 -5.45 -10.69 8.05
C ALA A 137 -5.35 -9.75 9.26
N ALA A 138 -4.27 -8.99 9.36
CA ALA A 138 -4.08 -7.99 10.42
C ALA A 138 -5.16 -6.91 10.35
N LEU A 139 -5.40 -6.33 9.16
CA LEU A 139 -6.44 -5.32 8.96
C LEU A 139 -7.86 -5.84 9.22
N ALA A 140 -8.15 -7.08 8.81
CA ALA A 140 -9.44 -7.71 9.09
C ALA A 140 -9.68 -7.88 10.60
N THR A 141 -8.63 -8.20 11.36
CA THR A 141 -8.69 -8.32 12.82
C THR A 141 -8.98 -6.97 13.47
N LEU A 142 -8.28 -5.91 13.03
CA LEU A 142 -8.50 -4.55 13.52
C LEU A 142 -9.92 -4.05 13.24
N SER A 143 -10.47 -4.33 12.06
CA SER A 143 -11.85 -3.91 11.70
C SER A 143 -12.96 -4.61 12.49
N ARG A 144 -12.65 -5.75 13.14
CA ARG A 144 -13.59 -6.53 13.96
C ARG A 144 -13.47 -6.22 15.44
N ALA A 145 -12.39 -5.55 15.85
CA ALA A 145 -12.05 -5.29 17.25
C ALA A 145 -12.70 -4.01 17.80
N ASP A 146 -13.47 -3.26 17.00
CA ASP A 146 -14.29 -2.12 17.45
C ASP A 146 -15.72 -2.58 17.81
N PRO A 147 -16.07 -2.71 19.11
CA PRO A 147 -17.45 -2.87 19.57
C PRO A 147 -18.27 -1.56 19.54
#